data_AF-A0A2S5BDN7-F1
#
_entry.id   AF-A0A2S5BDN7-F1
#
_cell.length_a   1.000
_cell.length_b   1.000
_cell.length_c   1.000
_cell.angle_alpha   90.00
_cell.angle_beta   90.00
_cell.angle_gamma   90.00
#
_symmetry.space_group_name_H-M   'P 1'
#
loop_
_entity.id
_entity.type
_entity.pdbx_description
1 polymer ?
#
loop_
_entity_poly.entity_id
_entity_poly.type
_entity_poly.pdbx_seq_one_letter_code
_entity_poly.pdbx_strand_id
1 'polypeptide(L)'
;MVERLLHGCCNSEKVLRPAARRFSRSSATKGADDPVFKYVDQLYRVAPGVLTEHGKTKNPYPNVDSASGSLLYHYGLKQFDFYTVTFGTSRAMGGLAQLVWDHALGLPIERPKSLSMEAILKAVQ
;
A
#
# COMPACT_ATOMS: atom_id res chain seq x y z
N MET A 1 10.27 11.96 -1.69
CA MET A 1 10.16 10.82 -0.74
C MET A 1 9.15 11.12 0.36
N VAL A 2 9.33 12.20 1.14
CA VAL A 2 8.46 12.59 2.28
C VAL A 2 6.97 12.70 1.92
N GLU A 3 6.63 13.30 0.78
CA GLU A 3 5.24 13.48 0.33
C GLU A 3 4.51 12.13 0.09
N ARG A 4 5.21 11.13 -0.44
CA ARG A 4 4.65 9.78 -0.63
C ARG A 4 4.47 9.02 0.69
N LEU A 5 5.23 9.37 1.73
CA LEU A 5 5.08 8.74 3.05
C LEU A 5 3.77 9.19 3.73
N LEU A 6 3.40 10.47 3.60
CA LEU A 6 2.12 11.01 4.10
C LEU A 6 0.93 10.46 3.29
N HIS A 7 1.07 10.29 1.97
CA HIS A 7 0.03 9.65 1.15
C HIS A 7 -0.32 8.24 1.61
N GLY A 8 0.66 7.48 2.14
CA GLY A 8 0.42 6.15 2.68
C GLY A 8 -0.37 6.11 4.00
N CYS A 9 -0.57 7.25 4.67
CA CYS A 9 -1.26 7.35 5.96
C CYS A 9 -2.77 7.64 5.86
N CYS A 10 -3.34 7.71 4.65
CA CYS A 10 -4.74 8.12 4.42
C CYS A 10 -5.62 7.04 3.75
N ASN A 11 -5.14 5.80 3.63
CA ASN A 11 -5.88 4.75 2.93
C ASN A 11 -7.04 4.16 3.75
N SER A 12 -8.09 3.72 3.06
CA SER A 12 -9.34 3.22 3.65
C SER A 12 -9.22 1.88 4.39
N GLU A 13 -8.12 1.16 4.25
CA GLU A 13 -7.89 -0.15 4.89
C GLU A 13 -7.59 -0.01 6.37
N LYS A 14 -8.50 -0.53 7.23
CA LYS A 14 -8.37 -0.57 8.69
C LYS A 14 -7.30 -1.54 9.22
N VAL A 15 -6.64 -2.30 8.35
CA VAL A 15 -5.88 -3.51 8.73
C VAL A 15 -4.44 -3.43 8.23
N LEU A 16 -3.58 -2.59 8.82
CA LEU A 16 -2.15 -2.66 8.52
C LEU A 16 -1.20 -2.26 9.67
N ARG A 17 -1.72 -2.18 10.91
CA ARG A 17 -0.86 -2.04 12.11
C ARG A 17 0.23 -3.12 12.21
N PRO A 18 0.03 -4.41 11.85
CA PRO A 18 1.08 -5.41 12.00
C PRO A 18 2.18 -5.32 10.93
N ALA A 19 1.83 -5.15 9.65
CA ALA A 19 2.80 -5.23 8.56
C ALA A 19 3.72 -3.99 8.50
N ALA A 20 3.16 -2.78 8.61
CA ALA A 20 3.96 -1.55 8.69
C ALA A 20 4.83 -1.53 9.97
N ARG A 21 4.30 -2.00 11.12
CA ARG A 21 5.06 -2.10 12.37
C ARG A 21 6.16 -3.16 12.33
N ARG A 22 5.91 -4.31 11.69
CA ARG A 22 6.90 -5.37 11.52
C ARG A 22 8.01 -4.91 10.59
N PHE A 23 7.66 -4.18 9.54
CA PHE A 23 8.62 -3.59 8.60
C PHE A 23 9.49 -2.51 9.26
N SER A 24 8.88 -1.58 10.01
CA SER A 24 9.61 -0.59 10.82
C SER A 24 10.58 -1.26 11.80
N ARG A 25 10.14 -2.33 12.50
CA ARG A 25 11.01 -3.10 13.42
C ARG A 25 12.16 -3.80 12.72
N SER A 26 11.94 -4.46 11.58
CA SER A 26 13.02 -5.14 10.86
C SER A 26 14.04 -4.16 10.29
N SER A 27 13.60 -3.01 9.81
CA SER A 27 14.46 -1.97 9.26
C SER A 27 15.28 -1.28 10.36
N ALA A 28 14.68 -1.06 11.54
CA ALA A 28 15.37 -0.51 12.71
C ALA A 28 16.54 -1.40 13.19
N THR A 29 16.47 -2.72 13.04
CA THR A 29 17.56 -3.62 13.48
C THR A 29 18.76 -3.68 12.53
N LYS A 30 18.60 -3.33 11.26
CA LYS A 30 19.65 -3.49 10.22
C LYS A 30 20.19 -2.18 9.65
N GLY A 31 19.49 -1.07 9.83
CA GLY A 31 19.86 0.24 9.29
C GLY A 31 19.64 1.40 10.26
N ALA A 32 19.65 1.18 11.58
CA ALA A 32 19.33 2.19 12.60
C ALA A 32 19.99 3.57 12.41
N ASP A 33 21.17 3.62 11.80
CA ASP A 33 21.92 4.86 11.61
C ASP A 33 21.56 5.64 10.35
N ASP A 34 20.83 5.06 9.39
CA ASP A 34 20.47 5.76 8.15
C ASP A 34 19.45 6.89 8.44
N PRO A 35 19.74 8.13 7.99
CA PRO A 35 18.86 9.26 8.22
C PRO A 35 17.46 9.09 7.62
N VAL A 36 17.32 8.37 6.50
CA VAL A 36 16.03 8.11 5.85
C VAL A 36 15.13 7.27 6.76
N PHE A 37 15.66 6.24 7.41
CA PHE A 37 14.86 5.43 8.35
C PHE A 37 14.46 6.23 9.60
N LYS A 38 15.30 7.15 10.08
CA LYS A 38 14.96 8.06 11.19
C LYS A 38 13.79 8.96 10.82
N TYR A 39 13.77 9.51 9.59
CA TYR A 39 12.63 10.31 9.11
C TYR A 39 11.34 9.49 8.98
N VAL A 40 11.43 8.24 8.49
CA VAL A 40 10.26 7.35 8.42
C VAL A 40 9.71 7.03 9.81
N ASP A 41 10.55 6.77 10.81
CA ASP A 41 10.13 6.52 12.19
C ASP A 41 9.52 7.78 12.85
N GLN A 42 10.12 8.95 12.65
CA GLN A 42 9.56 10.22 13.14
C GLN A 42 8.18 10.47 12.53
N LEU A 43 8.02 10.25 11.23
CA LEU A 43 6.75 10.44 10.56
C LEU A 43 5.69 9.43 11.03
N TYR A 44 6.07 8.18 11.26
CA TYR A 44 5.19 7.16 11.84
C TYR A 44 4.63 7.59 13.22
N ARG A 45 5.42 8.30 14.02
CA ARG A 45 5.01 8.79 15.35
C ARG A 45 4.16 10.06 15.29
N VAL A 46 4.51 11.00 14.42
CA VAL A 46 3.91 12.35 14.41
C VAL A 46 2.68 12.43 13.50
N ALA A 47 2.72 11.82 12.31
CA ALA A 47 1.67 11.97 11.31
C ALA A 47 0.28 11.51 11.78
N PRO A 48 0.12 10.40 12.54
CA PRO A 48 -1.20 9.99 12.98
C PRO A 48 -1.91 10.98 13.90
N GLY A 49 -1.17 11.70 14.75
CA GLY A 49 -1.72 12.74 15.63
C GLY A 49 -2.27 13.91 14.82
N VAL A 50 -1.43 14.46 13.93
CA VAL A 50 -1.79 15.57 13.04
C VAL A 50 -2.98 15.21 12.14
N LEU A 51 -3.01 14.01 11.56
CA LEU A 51 -4.11 13.55 10.71
C LEU A 51 -5.42 13.34 11.47
N THR A 52 -5.35 12.99 12.76
CA THR A 52 -6.53 12.86 13.63
C THR A 52 -7.10 14.24 13.96
N GLU A 53 -6.26 15.23 14.27
CA GLU A 53 -6.68 16.60 14.55
C GLU A 53 -7.32 17.28 13.34
N HIS A 54 -6.81 17.03 12.13
CA HIS A 54 -7.37 17.59 10.90
C HIS A 54 -8.75 17.03 10.52
N GLY A 55 -9.17 15.87 11.06
CA GLY A 55 -10.52 15.32 10.91
C GLY A 55 -10.96 14.88 9.50
N LYS A 56 -10.12 15.04 8.47
CA LYS A 56 -10.40 14.65 7.07
C LYS A 56 -10.05 13.19 6.77
N THR A 57 -9.28 12.54 7.64
CA THR A 57 -8.72 11.22 7.39
C THR A 57 -9.51 10.14 8.11
N LYS A 58 -10.00 9.14 7.36
CA LYS A 58 -10.77 8.01 7.91
C LYS A 58 -9.91 7.04 8.73
N ASN A 59 -8.66 6.83 8.32
CA ASN A 59 -7.67 6.02 9.02
C ASN A 59 -6.31 6.72 8.96
N PRO A 60 -5.74 7.17 10.10
CA PRO A 60 -4.53 7.99 10.14
C PRO A 60 -3.22 7.19 10.13
N TYR A 61 -3.28 5.85 9.99
CA TYR A 61 -2.10 4.99 10.12
C TYR A 61 -1.43 4.66 8.77
N PRO A 62 -0.08 4.59 8.74
CA PRO A 62 0.69 4.28 7.53
C PRO A 62 0.52 2.83 7.04
N ASN A 63 0.67 2.67 5.72
CA ASN A 63 0.68 1.39 5.00
C ASN A 63 2.12 0.89 4.69
N VAL A 64 2.25 -0.22 3.97
CA VAL A 64 3.56 -0.80 3.60
C VAL A 64 4.37 0.09 2.64
N ASP A 65 3.70 0.83 1.75
CA ASP A 65 4.35 1.71 0.75
C ASP A 65 5.03 2.92 1.39
N SER A 66 4.52 3.35 2.54
CA SER A 66 5.11 4.40 3.34
C SER A 66 6.44 4.01 4.00
N ALA A 67 6.91 2.77 3.86
CA ALA A 67 8.19 2.35 4.43
C ALA A 67 9.06 1.55 3.44
N SER A 68 8.45 0.76 2.55
CA SER A 68 9.15 -0.14 1.62
C SER A 68 10.23 0.55 0.77
N GLY A 69 9.96 1.77 0.29
CA GLY A 69 10.91 2.53 -0.52
C GLY A 69 12.18 2.94 0.22
N SER A 70 12.12 3.19 1.53
CA SER A 70 13.31 3.53 2.34
C SER A 70 14.32 2.39 2.39
N LEU A 71 13.83 1.15 2.42
CA LEU A 71 14.67 -0.05 2.47
C LEU A 71 15.37 -0.31 1.14
N LEU A 72 14.62 -0.23 0.04
CA LEU A 72 15.18 -0.38 -1.30
C LEU A 72 16.24 0.68 -1.59
N TYR A 73 15.99 1.92 -1.16
CA TYR A 73 16.93 3.02 -1.30
C TYR A 73 18.23 2.79 -0.51
N HIS A 74 18.14 2.32 0.74
CA HIS A 74 19.30 2.03 1.58
C HIS A 74 20.23 0.97 0.98
N TYR A 75 19.66 -0.08 0.39
CA TYR A 75 20.43 -1.16 -0.26
C TYR A 75 20.88 -0.83 -1.70
N GLY A 76 20.74 0.42 -2.14
CA GLY A 76 21.31 0.90 -3.40
C GLY A 76 20.36 0.93 -4.60
N LEU A 77 19.09 0.52 -4.45
CA LEU A 77 18.09 0.65 -5.51
C LEU A 77 17.52 2.07 -5.53
N LYS A 78 18.19 2.96 -6.27
CA LYS A 78 17.87 4.41 -6.33
C LYS A 78 16.95 4.79 -7.48
N GLN A 79 16.69 3.88 -8.41
CA GLN A 79 15.80 4.09 -9.54
C GLN A 79 14.34 3.92 -9.11
N PHE A 80 13.67 5.03 -8.77
CA PHE A 80 12.29 5.00 -8.28
C PHE A 80 11.29 4.40 -9.28
N ASP A 81 11.52 4.57 -10.59
CA ASP A 81 10.67 3.99 -11.63
C ASP A 81 10.73 2.46 -11.65
N PHE A 82 11.82 1.87 -11.15
CA PHE A 82 11.99 0.42 -11.09
C PHE A 82 11.24 -0.23 -9.91
N TYR A 83 10.74 0.57 -8.95
CA TYR A 83 10.07 0.02 -7.77
C TYR A 83 8.78 -0.73 -8.14
N THR A 84 8.09 -0.28 -9.19
CA THR A 84 6.88 -0.94 -9.70
C THR A 84 7.15 -2.32 -10.26
N VAL A 85 8.35 -2.56 -10.83
CA VAL A 85 8.76 -3.89 -11.32
C VAL A 85 8.88 -4.84 -10.14
N THR A 86 9.55 -4.43 -9.06
CA THR A 86 9.69 -5.26 -7.85
C THR A 86 8.34 -5.56 -7.20
N PHE A 87 7.42 -4.58 -7.22
CA PHE A 87 6.04 -4.77 -6.76
C PHE A 87 5.29 -5.78 -7.64
N GLY A 88 5.42 -5.68 -8.96
CA GLY A 88 4.82 -6.60 -9.93
C GLY A 88 5.27 -8.05 -9.73
N THR A 89 6.57 -8.27 -9.54
CA THR A 89 7.12 -9.62 -9.27
C THR A 89 6.55 -10.22 -7.99
N SER A 90 6.42 -9.43 -6.92
CA SER A 90 5.81 -9.88 -5.65
C SER A 90 4.32 -10.21 -5.82
N ARG A 91 3.57 -9.37 -6.54
CA ARG A 91 2.13 -9.60 -6.79
C ARG A 91 1.86 -10.81 -7.68
N ALA A 92 2.77 -11.15 -8.60
CA ALA A 92 2.65 -12.32 -9.46
C ALA A 92 2.51 -13.63 -8.66
N MET A 93 3.21 -13.76 -7.52
CA MET A 93 3.11 -14.96 -6.68
C MET A 93 1.68 -15.21 -6.17
N GLY A 94 0.99 -14.15 -5.74
CA GLY A 94 -0.40 -14.25 -5.28
C GLY A 94 -1.39 -14.44 -6.42
N GLY A 95 -1.22 -13.67 -7.51
CA GLY A 95 -2.11 -13.75 -8.67
C GLY A 95 -2.06 -15.11 -9.38
N LEU A 96 -0.86 -15.67 -9.56
CA LEU A 96 -0.70 -16.98 -10.19
C LEU A 96 -1.20 -18.12 -9.29
N ALA A 97 -1.02 -18.02 -7.96
CA ALA A 97 -1.58 -18.99 -7.04
C ALA A 97 -3.12 -19.00 -7.11
N GLN A 98 -3.76 -17.83 -7.18
CA GLN A 98 -5.21 -17.74 -7.37
C GLN A 98 -5.63 -18.31 -8.72
N LEU A 99 -4.92 -17.99 -9.80
CA LEU A 99 -5.20 -18.50 -11.14
C LEU A 99 -5.19 -20.04 -11.21
N VAL A 100 -4.24 -20.70 -10.52
CA VAL A 100 -4.20 -22.16 -10.42
C VAL A 100 -5.49 -22.69 -9.78
N TRP A 101 -5.99 -22.04 -8.73
CA TRP A 101 -7.24 -22.41 -8.09
C TRP A 101 -8.47 -22.11 -8.95
N ASP A 102 -8.48 -21.01 -9.69
CA ASP A 102 -9.58 -20.67 -10.59
C ASP A 102 -9.76 -21.75 -11.67
N HIS A 103 -8.64 -22.26 -12.21
CA HIS A 103 -8.65 -23.40 -13.14
C HIS A 103 -9.04 -24.72 -12.45
N ALA A 104 -8.54 -24.98 -11.25
CA ALA A 104 -8.87 -26.20 -10.51
C ALA A 104 -10.36 -26.28 -10.13
N LEU A 105 -10.98 -25.15 -9.82
CA LEU A 105 -12.40 -25.03 -9.48
C LEU A 105 -13.30 -24.87 -10.73
N GLY A 106 -12.71 -24.67 -11.91
CA GLY A 106 -13.44 -24.49 -13.16
C GLY A 106 -14.32 -23.24 -13.16
N LEU A 107 -13.85 -22.13 -12.58
CA LEU A 107 -14.62 -20.90 -12.52
C LEU A 107 -14.95 -20.39 -13.95
N PRO A 108 -16.19 -19.93 -14.20
CA PRO A 108 -16.60 -19.44 -15.52
C PRO A 108 -15.98 -18.07 -15.82
N ILE A 109 -16.12 -17.61 -17.07
CA ILE A 109 -15.68 -16.29 -17.48
C ILE A 109 -16.42 -15.18 -16.70
N GLU A 110 -15.65 -14.29 -16.08
CA GLU A 110 -16.18 -13.07 -15.45
C GLU A 110 -16.72 -12.12 -16.52
N ARG A 111 -18.04 -11.98 -16.59
CA ARG A 111 -18.73 -11.13 -17.59
C ARG A 111 -19.69 -10.13 -16.92
N PRO A 112 -19.18 -9.05 -16.32
CA PRO A 112 -20.03 -8.01 -15.74
C PRO A 112 -20.81 -7.26 -16.83
N LYS A 113 -22.05 -6.87 -16.52
CA LYS A 113 -22.89 -6.07 -17.43
C LYS A 113 -22.61 -4.59 -17.24
N SER A 114 -22.15 -3.93 -18.30
CA SER A 114 -21.99 -2.47 -18.33
C SER A 114 -23.32 -1.78 -18.61
N LEU A 115 -23.58 -0.66 -17.95
CA LEU A 115 -24.77 0.16 -18.14
C LEU A 115 -24.35 1.62 -18.36
N SER A 116 -25.04 2.30 -19.27
CA SER A 116 -24.91 3.75 -19.43
C SER A 116 -25.71 4.49 -18.35
N MET A 117 -25.40 5.78 -18.15
CA MET A 117 -26.16 6.63 -17.21
C MET A 117 -27.64 6.69 -17.58
N GLU A 118 -27.98 6.72 -18.88
CA GLU A 118 -29.37 6.68 -19.36
C GLU A 118 -30.08 5.39 -18.97
N ALA A 119 -29.40 4.24 -19.10
CA ALA A 119 -29.96 2.94 -18.70
C ALA A 119 -30.17 2.84 -17.19
N ILE A 120 -29.31 3.48 -16.39
CA ILE A 120 -29.45 3.56 -14.94
C ILE A 120 -30.65 4.45 -14.57
N LEU A 121 -30.77 5.64 -15.17
CA LEU A 121 -31.88 6.56 -14.91
C LEU A 121 -33.24 5.93 -15.25
N LYS A 122 -33.31 5.20 -16.36
CA LYS A 122 -34.51 4.45 -16.76
C LYS A 122 -34.85 3.28 -15.82
N ALA A 123 -33.89 2.76 -15.08
CA ALA A 123 -34.12 1.66 -14.13
C ALA A 123 -34.53 2.15 -12.72
N VAL A 124 -34.33 3.44 -12.42
CA VAL A 124 -34.65 4.07 -11.13
C VAL A 124 -35.96 4.86 -11.18
N GLN A 125 -36.37 5.34 -12.36
CA GLN A 125 -37.68 5.94 -12.63
C GLN A 125 -38.75 4.86 -12.84
#